data_AF-A0A655AWL6-F1
#
_entry.id   AF-A0A655AWL6-F1
#
_cell.length_a   1.000
_cell.length_b   1.000
_cell.length_c   1.000
_cell.angle_alpha   90.00
_cell.angle_beta   90.00
_cell.angle_gamma   90.00
#
_symmetry.space_group_name_H-M   'P 1'
#
loop_
_entity.id
_entity.type
_entity.pdbx_description
1 polymer ?
#
loop_
_entity_poly.entity_id
_entity_poly.type
_entity_poly.pdbx_seq_one_letter_code
_entity_poly.pdbx_strand_id
1 'polypeptide(L)'
;MVHPDGQWQLQAQVLHWRGDTARGGQIAASVFGTAVAALRACQLGAPLQSPSVTDDEPTRMAAVISGPVIMHTYLVAHVSSSTISELTLWSSGPPQVPWPTVADSAVLDALTAPLCEAYIGSCP
;
A
#
# COMPACT_ATOMS: atom_id res chain seq x y z
N MET A 1 -9.39 -13.23 -16.79
CA MET A 1 -9.76 -12.00 -17.52
C MET A 1 -8.55 -11.56 -18.32
N VAL A 2 -8.74 -11.06 -19.54
CA VAL A 2 -7.66 -10.42 -20.30
C VAL A 2 -7.62 -8.97 -19.85
N HIS A 3 -6.50 -8.54 -19.27
CA HIS A 3 -6.29 -7.14 -18.87
C HIS A 3 -5.74 -6.39 -20.09
N PRO A 4 -6.47 -5.42 -20.67
CA PRO A 4 -5.99 -4.71 -21.84
C PRO A 4 -4.74 -3.90 -21.49
N ASP A 5 -3.77 -3.85 -22.41
CA ASP A 5 -2.55 -3.09 -22.19
C ASP A 5 -2.83 -1.60 -21.95
N GLY A 6 -2.10 -1.03 -21.00
CA GLY A 6 -2.21 0.38 -20.62
C GLY A 6 -3.45 0.74 -19.79
N GLN A 7 -4.33 -0.21 -19.45
CA GLN A 7 -5.46 0.04 -18.55
C GLN A 7 -5.05 -0.16 -17.09
N TRP A 8 -5.38 0.81 -16.25
CA TRP A 8 -5.17 0.69 -14.81
C TRP A 8 -5.96 -0.47 -14.23
N GLN A 9 -5.24 -1.33 -13.53
CA GLN A 9 -5.77 -2.37 -12.68
C GLN A 9 -5.66 -1.92 -11.23
N LEU A 10 -6.51 -2.49 -10.37
CA LEU A 10 -6.54 -2.16 -8.95
C LEU A 10 -6.66 -3.44 -8.12
N GLN A 11 -5.92 -3.47 -7.02
CA GLN A 11 -6.05 -4.42 -5.94
C GLN A 11 -6.13 -3.63 -4.64
N ALA A 12 -7.14 -3.95 -3.83
CA ALA A 12 -7.27 -3.48 -2.48
C ALA A 12 -7.36 -4.69 -1.56
N GLN A 13 -6.63 -4.67 -0.45
CA GLN A 13 -6.65 -5.74 0.53
C GLN A 13 -6.58 -5.20 1.94
N VAL A 14 -7.31 -5.86 2.83
CA VAL A 14 -7.32 -5.56 4.26
C VAL A 14 -7.10 -6.87 5.01
N LEU A 15 -6.06 -6.92 5.83
CA LEU A 15 -5.77 -8.07 6.68
C LEU A 15 -5.92 -7.62 8.14
N HIS A 16 -6.71 -8.37 8.90
CA HIS A 16 -6.97 -8.09 10.31
C HIS A 16 -6.64 -9.32 11.17
N TRP A 17 -5.87 -9.09 12.23
CA TRP A 17 -5.57 -10.11 13.23
C TRP A 17 -6.52 -9.96 14.42
N ARG A 18 -7.37 -10.96 14.60
CA ARG A 18 -8.30 -11.03 15.73
C ARG A 18 -7.56 -11.31 17.04
N GLY A 19 -8.07 -10.77 18.14
CA GLY A 19 -7.62 -11.11 19.49
C GLY A 19 -7.06 -9.89 20.22
N ASP A 20 -6.06 -10.14 21.08
CA ASP A 20 -5.35 -9.08 21.80
C ASP A 20 -4.65 -8.14 20.83
N THR A 21 -5.04 -6.86 20.86
CA THR A 21 -4.54 -5.84 19.93
C THR A 21 -3.10 -5.46 20.20
N ALA A 22 -2.56 -5.70 21.40
CA ALA A 22 -1.13 -5.50 21.65
C ALA A 22 -0.30 -6.48 20.81
N ARG A 23 -0.66 -7.76 20.84
CA ARG A 23 -0.01 -8.80 20.01
C ARG A 23 -0.34 -8.61 18.53
N GLY A 24 -1.60 -8.39 18.18
CA GLY A 24 -2.02 -8.19 16.79
C GLY A 24 -1.38 -6.96 16.15
N GLY A 25 -1.21 -5.87 16.91
CA GLY A 25 -0.54 -4.65 16.47
C GLY A 25 0.94 -4.88 16.17
N GLN A 26 1.64 -5.66 17.01
CA GLN A 26 3.02 -6.06 16.72
C GLN A 26 3.15 -6.89 15.44
N ILE A 27 2.19 -7.79 15.18
CA ILE A 27 2.16 -8.58 13.95
C ILE A 27 1.94 -7.66 12.74
N ALA A 28 0.95 -6.75 12.80
CA ALA A 28 0.67 -5.80 11.73
C ALA A 28 1.89 -4.92 11.40
N ALA A 29 2.58 -4.40 12.43
CA ALA A 29 3.79 -3.61 12.26
C ALA A 29 4.94 -4.43 11.64
N SER A 30 5.11 -5.69 12.04
CA SER A 30 6.13 -6.58 11.47
C SER A 30 5.87 -6.91 10.00
N VAL A 31 4.60 -7.15 9.64
CA VAL A 31 4.19 -7.40 8.25
C VAL A 31 4.43 -6.16 7.40
N PHE A 32 4.08 -4.98 7.91
CA PHE A 32 4.37 -3.70 7.26
C PHE A 32 5.86 -3.52 6.97
N GLY A 33 6.71 -3.66 7.98
CA GLY A 33 8.17 -3.52 7.80
C GLY A 33 8.74 -4.51 6.78
N THR A 34 8.23 -5.75 6.78
CA THR A 34 8.63 -6.79 5.82
C THR A 34 8.19 -6.45 4.39
N ALA A 35 6.97 -5.96 4.22
CA ALA A 35 6.44 -5.55 2.92
C ALA A 35 7.20 -4.36 2.33
N VAL A 36 7.49 -3.34 3.15
CA VAL A 36 8.29 -2.18 2.74
C VAL A 36 9.72 -2.60 2.34
N ALA A 37 10.34 -3.50 3.11
CA ALA A 37 11.66 -4.04 2.77
C ALA A 37 11.64 -4.82 1.44
N ALA A 38 10.63 -5.66 1.23
CA ALA A 38 10.47 -6.42 -0.01
C ALA A 38 10.25 -5.49 -1.23
N LEU A 39 9.47 -4.42 -1.06
CA LEU A 39 9.26 -3.42 -2.10
C LEU A 39 10.57 -2.72 -2.50
N ARG A 40 11.36 -2.28 -1.51
CA ARG A 40 12.68 -1.67 -1.77
C ARG A 40 13.63 -2.62 -2.48
N ALA A 41 13.50 -3.92 -2.22
CA ALA A 41 14.30 -4.96 -2.83
C ALA A 41 13.73 -5.51 -4.16
N CYS A 42 12.63 -4.96 -4.69
CA CYS A 42 11.92 -5.57 -5.83
C CYS A 42 12.82 -5.69 -7.09
N GLN A 43 13.79 -4.78 -7.24
CA GLN A 43 14.78 -4.81 -8.31
C GLN A 43 15.62 -6.09 -8.36
N LEU A 44 15.82 -6.77 -7.23
CA LEU A 44 16.57 -8.04 -7.18
C LEU A 44 15.88 -9.14 -8.02
N GLY A 45 14.55 -9.14 -8.08
CA GLY A 45 13.76 -10.08 -8.88
C GLY A 45 13.23 -9.49 -10.19
N ALA A 46 13.23 -8.16 -10.32
CA ALA A 46 12.68 -7.43 -11.47
C ALA A 46 13.60 -6.27 -11.87
N PRO A 47 14.75 -6.54 -12.52
CA PRO A 47 15.79 -5.53 -12.76
C PRO A 47 15.38 -4.40 -13.71
N LEU A 48 14.32 -4.58 -14.50
CA LEU A 48 13.76 -3.55 -15.37
C LEU A 48 12.78 -2.61 -14.64
N GLN A 49 12.46 -2.91 -13.39
CA GLN A 49 11.59 -2.08 -12.55
C GLN A 49 12.45 -1.19 -11.64
N SER A 50 11.95 -0.02 -11.28
CA SER A 50 12.63 0.92 -10.39
C SER A 50 11.68 1.43 -9.32
N PRO A 51 11.78 0.92 -8.08
CA PRO A 51 10.97 1.38 -6.97
C PRO A 51 11.48 2.73 -6.45
N SER A 52 10.54 3.61 -6.10
CA SER A 52 10.79 4.87 -5.42
C SER A 52 9.76 5.02 -4.32
N VAL A 53 10.22 5.05 -3.07
CA VAL A 53 9.35 5.35 -1.92
C VAL A 53 9.17 6.86 -1.87
N THR A 54 7.91 7.30 -1.94
CA THR A 54 7.52 8.71 -1.99
C THR A 54 7.03 9.22 -0.64
N ASP A 55 6.54 8.33 0.21
CA ASP A 55 6.19 8.59 1.61
C ASP A 55 6.61 7.39 2.47
N ASP A 56 7.25 7.63 3.62
CA ASP A 56 7.87 6.61 4.47
C ASP A 56 7.74 6.99 5.94
N GLU A 57 6.58 6.68 6.50
CA GLU A 57 6.26 6.90 7.90
C GLU A 57 6.29 5.59 8.70
N PRO A 58 6.35 5.64 10.04
CA PRO A 58 6.47 4.44 10.87
C PRO A 58 5.37 3.39 10.67
N THR A 59 4.19 3.81 10.20
CA THR A 59 3.02 2.93 10.04
C THR A 59 2.31 3.12 8.71
N ARG A 60 2.85 3.92 7.79
CA ARG A 60 2.27 4.12 6.47
C ARG A 60 3.34 4.44 5.44
N MET A 61 3.14 3.98 4.22
CA MET A 61 4.12 4.10 3.14
C MET A 61 3.40 4.26 1.80
N ALA A 62 3.95 5.11 0.94
CA ALA A 62 3.59 5.20 -0.46
C ALA A 62 4.82 5.00 -1.34
N ALA A 63 4.65 4.33 -2.47
CA ALA A 63 5.71 4.12 -3.43
C ALA A 63 5.20 4.08 -4.87
N VAL A 64 6.08 4.50 -5.78
CA VAL A 64 5.92 4.37 -7.23
C VAL A 64 6.97 3.41 -7.75
N ILE A 65 6.55 2.38 -8.48
CA ILE A 65 7.45 1.54 -9.28
C ILE A 65 7.31 1.97 -10.74
N SER A 66 8.43 2.28 -11.37
CA SER A 66 8.51 2.66 -12.79
C SER A 66 9.21 1.56 -13.59
N GLY A 67 8.92 1.47 -14.89
CA GLY A 67 9.48 0.44 -15.77
C GLY A 67 8.42 -0.06 -16.76
N PRO A 68 8.54 -1.32 -17.25
CA PRO A 68 7.54 -1.93 -18.12
C PRO A 68 6.14 -2.01 -17.49
N VAL A 69 6.07 -2.04 -16.15
CA VAL A 69 4.83 -1.95 -15.38
C VAL A 69 4.98 -0.75 -14.45
N ILE A 70 4.06 0.19 -14.56
CA ILE A 70 4.00 1.33 -13.65
C ILE A 70 3.04 0.95 -12.53
N MET A 71 3.46 1.12 -11.28
CA MET A 71 2.68 0.78 -10.10
C MET A 71 2.70 1.92 -9.10
N HIS A 72 1.55 2.22 -8.52
CA HIS A 72 1.38 3.06 -7.34
C HIS A 72 0.86 2.17 -6.22
N THR A 73 1.55 2.14 -5.08
CA THR A 73 1.17 1.29 -3.95
C THR A 73 1.21 2.07 -2.66
N TYR A 74 0.23 1.79 -1.82
CA TYR A 74 -0.06 2.46 -0.57
C TYR A 74 -0.29 1.39 0.48
N LEU A 75 0.36 1.53 1.63
CA LEU A 75 0.29 0.57 2.72
C LEU A 75 0.10 1.30 4.04
N VAL A 76 -0.87 0.88 4.86
CA VAL A 76 -1.15 1.43 6.19
C VAL A 76 -1.22 0.29 7.20
N ALA A 77 -0.42 0.37 8.26
CA ALA A 77 -0.45 -0.51 9.41
C ALA A 77 -1.12 0.18 10.60
N HIS A 78 -2.37 -0.15 10.85
CA HIS A 78 -3.15 0.40 11.94
C HIS A 78 -3.04 -0.51 13.17
N VAL A 79 -2.03 -0.25 13.99
CA VAL A 79 -1.64 -1.12 15.11
C VAL A 79 -2.69 -1.22 16.20
N SER A 80 -3.45 -0.15 16.45
CA SER A 80 -4.52 -0.10 17.46
C SER A 80 -5.68 -1.05 17.13
N SER A 81 -5.98 -1.25 15.84
CA SER A 81 -6.97 -2.23 15.38
C SER A 81 -6.38 -3.56 14.92
N SER A 82 -5.05 -3.74 15.01
CA SER A 82 -4.37 -4.94 14.48
C SER A 82 -4.71 -5.20 13.01
N THR A 83 -4.63 -4.15 12.18
CA THR A 83 -5.02 -4.21 10.77
C THR A 83 -3.91 -3.67 9.89
N ILE A 84 -3.75 -4.24 8.70
CA ILE A 84 -3.00 -3.64 7.59
C ILE A 84 -3.93 -3.49 6.40
N SER A 85 -3.86 -2.34 5.73
CA SER A 85 -4.61 -2.04 4.52
C SER A 85 -3.66 -1.68 3.40
N GLU A 86 -3.86 -2.24 2.23
CA GLU A 86 -3.09 -1.95 1.03
C GLU A 86 -4.02 -1.56 -0.11
N LEU A 87 -3.56 -0.60 -0.91
CA LEU A 87 -4.11 -0.26 -2.20
C LEU A 87 -2.96 -0.21 -3.21
N THR A 88 -3.07 -1.02 -4.27
CA THR A 88 -2.08 -1.09 -5.34
C THR A 88 -2.79 -0.93 -6.68
N LEU A 89 -2.33 0.03 -7.48
CA LEU A 89 -2.78 0.26 -8.84
C LEU A 89 -1.61 0.05 -9.79
N TRP A 90 -1.84 -0.63 -10.92
CA TRP A 90 -0.78 -0.87 -11.90
C TRP A 90 -1.29 -0.84 -13.33
N SER A 91 -0.38 -0.54 -14.26
CA SER A 91 -0.62 -0.57 -15.69
C SER A 91 0.64 -0.99 -16.44
N SER A 92 0.51 -1.69 -17.56
CA SER A 92 1.62 -1.78 -18.52
C SER A 92 1.95 -0.39 -19.09
N GLY A 93 3.22 -0.15 -19.39
CA GLY A 93 3.69 1.13 -19.91
C GLY A 93 3.63 1.21 -21.45
N PRO A 94 3.22 2.34 -22.04
CA PRO A 94 2.65 3.53 -21.40
C PRO A 94 1.16 3.35 -21.03
N PRO A 95 0.69 3.96 -19.92
CA PRO A 95 -0.71 3.88 -19.53
C PRO A 95 -1.59 4.72 -20.47
N GLN A 96 -2.79 4.24 -20.78
CA GLN A 96 -3.76 4.94 -21.65
C GLN A 96 -4.28 6.23 -21.00
N VAL A 97 -4.42 6.21 -19.67
CA VAL A 97 -4.80 7.37 -18.87
C VAL A 97 -3.62 7.68 -17.94
N PRO A 98 -3.09 8.92 -17.95
CA PRO A 98 -2.00 9.29 -17.05
C PRO A 98 -2.46 9.17 -15.59
N TRP A 99 -1.52 8.88 -14.69
CA TRP A 99 -1.81 8.89 -13.25
C TRP A 99 -2.29 10.28 -12.82
N PRO A 100 -3.42 10.41 -12.09
CA PRO A 100 -3.90 11.70 -11.62
C PRO A 100 -2.93 12.30 -10.60
N THR A 101 -2.84 13.63 -10.56
CA THR A 101 -2.07 14.33 -9.51
C THR A 101 -2.84 14.28 -8.20
N VAL A 102 -2.57 13.25 -7.39
CA VAL A 102 -3.09 13.07 -6.04
C VAL A 102 -1.92 13.07 -5.05
N ALA A 103 -2.09 13.73 -3.90
CA ALA A 103 -1.09 13.68 -2.84
C ALA A 103 -1.15 12.30 -2.16
N ASP A 104 0.01 11.67 -1.95
CA ASP A 104 0.08 10.34 -1.33
C ASP A 104 -0.56 10.33 0.06
N SER A 105 -0.36 11.39 0.85
CA SER A 105 -0.99 11.56 2.15
C SER A 105 -2.53 11.52 2.09
N ALA A 106 -3.15 12.09 1.06
CA ALA A 106 -4.60 12.06 0.91
C ALA A 106 -5.12 10.63 0.65
N VAL A 107 -4.36 9.81 -0.08
CA VAL A 107 -4.69 8.40 -0.29
C VAL A 107 -4.50 7.61 1.00
N LEU A 108 -3.39 7.82 1.71
CA LEU A 108 -3.09 7.15 2.98
C LEU A 108 -4.13 7.50 4.06
N ASP A 109 -4.56 8.76 4.15
CA ASP A 109 -5.62 9.19 5.06
C ASP A 109 -6.96 8.53 4.70
N ALA A 110 -7.29 8.44 3.41
CA ALA A 110 -8.50 7.76 2.94
C ALA A 110 -8.50 6.25 3.23
N LEU A 111 -7.35 5.58 3.23
CA LEU A 111 -7.22 4.18 3.64
C LEU A 111 -7.36 3.99 5.15
N THR A 112 -7.01 5.00 5.94
CA THR A 112 -7.07 4.96 7.40
C THR A 112 -8.49 5.22 7.91
N ALA A 113 -9.24 6.13 7.27
CA ALA A 113 -10.55 6.57 7.75
C ALA A 113 -11.57 5.44 8.04
N PRO A 114 -11.77 4.43 7.16
CA PRO A 114 -12.70 3.32 7.46
C PRO A 114 -12.26 2.46 8.65
N LEU A 115 -10.96 2.39 8.94
CA LEU A 115 -10.44 1.67 10.10
C LEU A 115 -10.78 2.40 11.40
N CYS A 116 -10.75 3.74 11.38
CA CYS A 116 -11.17 4.57 12.51
C CYS A 116 -12.67 4.40 12.82
N GLU A 117 -13.51 4.36 11.79
CA GLU A 117 -14.96 4.16 11.95
C GLU A 117 -15.30 2.76 12.48
N ALA A 118 -14.60 1.73 11.99
CA ALA A 118 -14.86 0.35 12.38
C ALA A 118 -14.41 0.03 13.82
N TYR A 119 -13.41 0.75 14.35
CA TYR A 119 -12.82 0.49 15.66
C TYR A 119 -12.89 1.74 16.56
N ILE A 120 -14.03 1.96 17.21
CA ILE A 120 -14.24 3.13 18.09
C ILE A 120 -13.08 3.31 19.09
N GLY A 121 -12.49 4.51 19.10
CA GLY A 121 -11.37 4.88 19.98
C GLY A 121 -9.99 4.53 19.43
N SER A 122 -9.88 4.06 18.18
CA SER A 122 -8.62 3.69 17.56
C SER A 122 -7.86 4.85 16.90
N CYS A 123 -8.53 6.00 16.71
CA CYS A 123 -7.98 7.23 16.13
C CYS A 123 -8.24 8.42 17.07
N PRO A 124 -7.37 9.45 17.09
CA PRO A 124 -7.51 10.63 17.96
C PRO A 124 -8.77 11.45 17.68
#